data_AF-A0A7V8X4Z4-F1
#
_entry.id   AF-A0A7V8X4Z4-F1
#
_cell.length_a   1.000
_cell.length_b   1.000
_cell.length_c   1.000
_cell.angle_alpha   90.00
_cell.angle_beta   90.00
_cell.angle_gamma   90.00
#
_symmetry.space_group_name_H-M   'P 1'
#
loop_
_entity.id
_entity.type
_entity.pdbx_description
1 polymer ?
#
loop_
_entity_poly.entity_id
_entity_poly.type
_entity_poly.pdbx_seq_one_letter_code
_entity_poly.pdbx_strand_id
1 'polypeptide(L)'
;MATHPHQYPTLSLIDRAAGMPPTHFADDPAAPRLELRARELLSEYWSDMAWLTGMVSEVALCIVREILSFERIALSAADIPAPIADVLIPDPALACGAEDTLEVQAGAML
;
A
#
# COMPACT_ATOMS: atom_id res chain seq x y z
N MET A 1 -17.41 4.29 -17.46
CA MET A 1 -17.23 4.54 -16.02
C MET A 1 -15.92 5.27 -15.88
N ALA A 2 -15.95 6.55 -15.50
CA ALA A 2 -14.76 7.38 -15.40
C ALA A 2 -14.04 7.03 -14.10
N THR A 3 -13.06 6.13 -14.15
CA THR A 3 -12.01 6.04 -13.14
C THR A 3 -11.35 7.39 -13.11
N HIS A 4 -11.42 8.15 -12.01
CA HIS A 4 -10.64 9.38 -11.86
C HIS A 4 -9.17 8.98 -11.75
N PRO A 5 -8.36 9.07 -12.82
CA PRO A 5 -6.94 8.90 -12.61
C PRO A 5 -6.48 10.16 -11.87
N HIS A 6 -5.62 10.04 -10.86
CA HIS A 6 -4.86 11.13 -10.24
C HIS A 6 -5.36 11.78 -8.94
N GLN A 7 -6.44 11.35 -8.27
CA GLN A 7 -6.72 11.94 -6.94
C GLN A 7 -5.76 11.45 -5.85
N TYR A 8 -5.31 10.18 -5.95
CA TYR A 8 -4.42 9.53 -4.98
C TYR A 8 -3.24 8.88 -5.72
N PRO A 9 -2.23 9.68 -6.12
CA PRO A 9 -1.15 9.22 -6.98
C PRO A 9 -0.29 8.14 -6.32
N THR A 10 -0.10 8.20 -5.01
CA THR A 10 0.72 7.23 -4.28
C THR A 10 0.03 5.88 -4.21
N LEU A 11 -1.25 5.87 -3.84
CA LEU A 11 -2.06 4.65 -3.84
C LEU A 11 -2.16 4.02 -5.24
N SER A 12 -2.35 4.85 -6.27
CA SER A 12 -2.40 4.37 -7.66
C SER A 12 -1.10 3.69 -8.11
N LEU A 13 0.05 4.16 -7.62
CA LEU A 13 1.36 3.59 -7.93
C LEU A 13 1.60 2.29 -7.16
N ILE A 14 1.16 2.20 -5.92
CA ILE A 14 1.15 0.93 -5.15
C ILE A 14 0.24 -0.10 -5.84
N ASP A 15 -0.99 0.29 -6.20
CA ASP A 15 -1.96 -0.58 -6.88
C ASP A 15 -1.40 -1.08 -8.22
N ARG A 16 -0.69 -0.22 -8.96
CA ARG A 16 -0.02 -0.59 -10.22
C ARG A 16 1.13 -1.57 -9.99
N ALA A 17 1.99 -1.30 -9.01
CA ALA A 17 3.11 -2.17 -8.67
C ALA A 17 2.63 -3.55 -8.19
N ALA A 18 1.48 -3.62 -7.51
CA ALA A 18 0.87 -4.86 -7.04
C ALA A 18 0.37 -5.80 -8.16
N GLY A 19 0.23 -5.31 -9.39
CA GLY A 19 0.12 -6.14 -10.58
C GLY A 19 -1.24 -6.83 -10.86
N MET A 20 -2.20 -6.95 -9.93
CA MET A 20 -3.59 -7.37 -10.25
C MET A 20 -4.60 -7.25 -9.07
N PRO A 21 -5.93 -7.18 -9.36
CA PRO A 21 -6.98 -6.72 -8.43
C PRO A 21 -7.63 -7.87 -7.61
N PRO A 22 -8.35 -7.57 -6.50
CA PRO A 22 -9.70 -7.00 -6.65
C PRO A 22 -10.00 -5.72 -5.85
N THR A 23 -9.12 -5.23 -4.98
CA THR A 23 -9.39 -4.01 -4.20
C THR A 23 -8.27 -2.99 -4.34
N HIS A 24 -8.57 -1.90 -5.05
CA HIS A 24 -7.68 -0.78 -5.24
C HIS A 24 -7.81 0.15 -4.04
N PHE A 25 -6.69 0.55 -3.43
CA PHE A 25 -6.73 1.49 -2.32
C PHE A 25 -7.21 2.88 -2.77
N ALA A 26 -6.94 3.23 -4.03
CA ALA A 26 -7.34 4.52 -4.59
C ALA A 26 -8.88 4.71 -4.71
N ASP A 27 -9.65 3.63 -4.74
CA ASP A 27 -11.12 3.68 -4.85
C ASP A 27 -11.83 3.57 -3.48
N ASP A 28 -11.08 3.43 -2.39
CA ASP A 28 -11.64 3.26 -1.04
C ASP A 28 -12.20 4.58 -0.48
N PRO A 29 -13.33 4.58 0.27
CA PRO A 29 -13.82 5.79 0.94
C PRO A 29 -12.80 6.43 1.90
N ALA A 30 -11.85 5.63 2.44
CA ALA A 30 -10.77 6.11 3.27
C ALA A 30 -9.50 6.53 2.48
N ALA A 31 -9.55 6.54 1.15
CA ALA A 31 -8.42 6.88 0.28
C ALA A 31 -7.69 8.20 0.64
N PRO A 32 -8.35 9.31 1.05
CA PRO A 32 -7.61 10.50 1.50
C PRO A 32 -6.65 10.26 2.66
N ARG A 33 -7.04 9.42 3.63
CA ARG A 33 -6.19 9.10 4.79
C ARG A 33 -5.13 8.08 4.43
N LEU A 34 -5.52 7.07 3.65
CA LEU A 34 -4.59 6.06 3.16
C LEU A 34 -3.50 6.65 2.26
N GLU A 35 -3.80 7.68 1.46
CA GLU A 35 -2.82 8.38 0.63
C GLU A 35 -1.76 9.11 1.48
N LEU A 36 -2.18 9.78 2.57
CA LEU A 36 -1.24 10.42 3.49
C LEU A 36 -0.31 9.37 4.11
N ARG A 37 -0.88 8.28 4.59
CA ARG A 37 -0.09 7.20 5.17
C ARG A 37 0.84 6.54 4.16
N ALA A 38 0.35 6.29 2.95
CA ALA A 38 1.15 5.72 1.87
C ALA A 38 2.38 6.59 1.59
N ARG A 39 2.25 7.92 1.56
CA ARG A 39 3.40 8.82 1.37
C ARG A 39 4.45 8.71 2.47
N GLU A 40 4.01 8.59 3.73
CA GLU A 40 4.93 8.37 4.86
C GLU A 40 5.65 7.02 4.73
N LEU A 41 4.90 5.95 4.46
CA LEU A 41 5.45 4.62 4.29
C LEU A 41 6.42 4.53 3.10
N LEU A 42 6.12 5.19 1.99
CA LEU A 42 7.05 5.24 0.86
C LEU A 42 8.33 5.99 1.24
N SER A 43 8.26 7.07 2.00
CA SER A 43 9.48 7.76 2.46
C SER A 43 10.33 6.92 3.42
N GLU A 44 9.71 5.97 4.13
CA GLU A 44 10.37 5.10 5.10
C GLU A 44 10.94 3.82 4.45
N TYR A 45 10.17 3.19 3.56
CA TYR A 45 10.49 1.89 2.98
C TYR A 45 11.08 1.96 1.57
N TRP A 46 10.92 3.07 0.86
CA TRP A 46 11.47 3.21 -0.49
C TRP A 46 12.78 3.98 -0.45
N SER A 47 13.81 3.39 -1.03
CA SER A 47 15.08 4.06 -1.23
C SER A 47 14.94 5.15 -2.30
N ASP A 48 15.84 6.13 -2.27
CA ASP A 48 15.98 7.13 -3.34
C ASP A 48 16.14 6.46 -4.72
N MET A 49 16.79 5.30 -4.75
CA MET A 49 16.96 4.50 -5.96
C MET A 49 15.64 3.94 -6.51
N ALA A 50 14.66 3.62 -5.66
CA ALA A 50 13.34 3.20 -6.11
C ALA A 50 12.58 4.36 -6.78
N TRP A 51 12.77 5.59 -6.29
CA TRP A 51 12.23 6.79 -6.92
C TRP A 51 12.89 7.09 -8.27
N LEU A 52 14.19 6.84 -8.40
CA LEU A 52 14.94 7.11 -9.64
C LEU A 52 14.72 6.05 -10.72
N THR A 53 14.64 4.78 -10.33
CA THR A 53 14.58 3.65 -11.29
C THR A 53 13.16 3.14 -11.52
N GLY A 54 12.22 3.50 -10.64
CA GLY A 54 10.88 2.90 -10.61
C GLY A 54 10.89 1.43 -10.19
N MET A 55 12.03 0.89 -9.77
CA MET A 55 12.13 -0.50 -9.29
C MET A 55 11.97 -0.52 -7.77
N VAL A 56 10.93 -1.22 -7.31
CA VAL A 56 10.61 -1.31 -5.89
C VAL A 56 10.91 -2.74 -5.45
N SER A 57 11.50 -2.88 -4.26
CA SER A 57 11.64 -4.18 -3.63
C SER A 57 10.25 -4.79 -3.39
N GLU A 58 10.04 -6.02 -3.84
CA GLU A 58 8.80 -6.75 -3.59
C GLU A 58 8.48 -6.84 -2.09
N VAL A 59 9.50 -7.05 -1.25
CA VAL A 59 9.34 -7.08 0.22
C VAL A 59 8.84 -5.73 0.75
N ALA A 60 9.41 -4.62 0.28
CA ALA A 60 8.95 -3.30 0.68
C ALA A 60 7.51 -3.04 0.22
N LEU A 61 7.17 -3.41 -1.01
CA LEU A 61 5.82 -3.29 -1.55
C LEU A 61 4.82 -4.13 -0.74
N CYS A 62 5.19 -5.35 -0.36
CA CYS A 62 4.40 -6.26 0.47
C CYS A 62 4.10 -5.64 1.85
N ILE A 63 5.13 -5.12 2.53
CA ILE A 63 4.99 -4.46 3.84
C ILE A 63 4.05 -3.26 3.74
N VAL A 64 4.26 -2.38 2.75
CA VAL A 64 3.40 -1.19 2.55
C VAL A 64 1.94 -1.59 2.33
N ARG A 65 1.69 -2.64 1.53
CA ARG A 65 0.33 -3.14 1.26
C ARG A 65 -0.35 -3.73 2.50
N GLU A 66 0.38 -4.49 3.31
CA GLU A 66 -0.16 -5.08 4.54
C GLU A 66 -0.53 -3.98 5.55
N ILE A 67 0.34 -2.99 5.74
CA ILE A 67 0.08 -1.85 6.64
C ILE A 67 -1.16 -1.07 6.17
N LEU A 68 -1.25 -0.74 4.88
CA LEU A 68 -2.41 -0.02 4.33
C LEU A 68 -3.70 -0.86 4.40
N SER A 69 -3.62 -2.17 4.25
CA SER A 69 -4.77 -3.07 4.41
C SER A 69 -5.27 -3.09 5.85
N PHE A 70 -4.36 -3.14 6.82
CA PHE A 70 -4.71 -3.05 8.24
C PHE A 70 -5.36 -1.70 8.57
N GLU A 71 -4.78 -0.59 8.09
CA GLU A 71 -5.35 0.74 8.31
C GLU A 71 -6.72 0.91 7.67
N ARG A 72 -6.93 0.35 6.46
CA ARG A 72 -8.24 0.33 5.81
C ARG A 72 -9.28 -0.39 6.67
N ILE A 73 -8.94 -1.54 7.25
CA ILE A 73 -9.82 -2.28 8.17
C ILE A 73 -10.09 -1.48 9.44
N ALA A 74 -9.06 -0.87 10.05
CA ALA A 74 -9.21 -0.06 11.26
C ALA A 74 -10.09 1.18 11.02
N LEU A 75 -9.94 1.85 9.87
CA LEU A 75 -10.73 3.00 9.48
C LEU A 75 -12.18 2.61 9.17
N SER A 76 -12.40 1.44 8.57
CA SER A 76 -13.75 0.89 8.36
C SER A 76 -14.40 0.46 9.68
N ALA A 77 -13.62 -0.03 10.65
CA ALA A 77 -14.11 -0.45 11.96
C ALA A 77 -14.37 0.72 12.92
N ALA A 78 -13.77 1.89 12.70
CA ALA A 78 -14.02 3.10 13.49
C ALA A 78 -15.45 3.65 13.36
N ASP A 79 -16.22 3.18 12.38
CA ASP A 79 -17.67 3.42 12.24
C ASP A 79 -18.51 2.46 13.11
N ILE A 80 -17.89 1.46 13.73
CA ILE A 80 -18.50 0.47 14.64
C ILE A 80 -18.05 0.77 16.07
N PRO A 81 -18.96 0.97 17.05
CA PRO A 81 -18.57 1.15 18.44
C PRO A 81 -17.85 -0.11 18.96
N ALA A 82 -16.59 0.08 19.36
CA ALA A 82 -15.63 -0.90 19.91
C ALA A 82 -16.24 -1.82 21.01
N PRO A 83 -15.74 -3.06 21.22
CA PRO A 83 -14.31 -3.34 21.50
C PRO A 83 -13.75 -4.68 20.96
N ILE A 84 -12.81 -4.64 20.01
CA ILE A 84 -11.96 -5.81 19.66
C ILE A 84 -10.56 -5.44 19.09
N ALA A 85 -10.08 -4.22 19.30
CA ALA A 85 -8.87 -3.70 18.63
C ALA A 85 -7.52 -4.17 19.23
N ASP A 86 -7.48 -5.21 20.07
CA ASP A 86 -6.28 -5.61 20.82
C ASP A 86 -5.62 -6.91 20.31
N VAL A 87 -6.08 -7.50 19.20
CA VAL A 87 -5.53 -8.76 18.70
C VAL A 87 -5.58 -8.79 17.18
N LEU A 88 -4.56 -8.25 16.49
CA LEU A 88 -4.07 -8.71 15.18
C LEU A 88 -3.03 -7.70 14.65
N ILE A 89 -1.82 -7.68 15.22
CA ILE A 89 -0.67 -7.18 14.45
C ILE A 89 0.05 -8.43 13.97
N PRO A 90 -0.19 -8.92 12.73
CA PRO A 90 0.64 -9.97 12.18
C PRO A 90 2.07 -9.42 12.01
N ASP A 91 3.05 -10.24 12.38
CA ASP A 91 4.47 -9.92 12.18
C ASP A 91 4.73 -9.78 10.66
N PRO A 92 5.12 -8.60 10.15
CA PRO A 92 5.22 -8.36 8.71
C PRO A 92 6.34 -9.18 8.05
N ALA A 93 7.28 -9.71 8.84
CA ALA A 93 8.35 -10.56 8.31
C ALA A 93 7.89 -12.01 8.07
N LEU A 94 6.76 -12.44 8.66
CA LEU A 94 6.24 -13.80 8.48
C LEU A 94 5.29 -13.96 7.29
N ALA A 95 4.63 -12.89 6.86
CA ALA A 95 3.66 -12.92 5.76
C ALA A 95 4.33 -12.94 4.38
N CYS A 96 5.51 -12.33 4.27
CA CYS A 96 6.27 -12.29 3.03
C CYS A 96 7.39 -13.34 3.09
N GLY A 97 7.17 -14.49 2.44
CA GLY A 97 8.16 -15.56 2.32
C GLY A 97 9.47 -15.01 1.79
N ALA A 98 10.48 -14.96 2.66
CA ALA A 98 11.75 -14.28 2.43
C ALA A 98 12.69 -15.08 1.53
N GLU A 99 12.34 -15.33 0.27
CA GLU A 99 13.30 -15.90 -0.69
C GLU A 99 12.84 -15.77 -2.14
N ASP A 100 12.89 -14.55 -2.69
CA ASP A 100 13.45 -14.23 -4.02
C ASP A 100 13.39 -12.70 -4.22
N THR A 101 14.50 -12.05 -4.57
CA THR A 101 14.49 -10.61 -4.87
C THR A 101 13.97 -10.41 -6.29
N LEU A 102 12.64 -10.38 -6.46
CA LEU A 102 12.02 -9.93 -7.71
C LEU A 102 11.92 -8.40 -7.70
N GLU A 103 12.61 -7.76 -8.65
CA GLU A 103 12.48 -6.31 -8.88
C GLU A 103 11.18 -6.02 -9.61
N VAL A 104 10.23 -5.37 -8.93
CA VAL A 104 8.93 -5.02 -9.51
C VAL A 104 9.01 -3.60 -10.08
N GLN A 105 8.69 -3.46 -11.36
CA GLN A 105 8.76 -2.19 -12.07
C GLN A 105 7.45 -1.39 -11.87
N ALA A 106 7.47 -0.40 -10.98
CA ALA A 106 6.44 0.63 -10.89
C ALA A 106 6.60 1.57 -12.09
N GLY A 107 5.84 1.33 -13.15
CA GLY A 107 5.93 2.12 -14.39
C GLY A 107 5.75 3.61 -14.14
N ALA A 108 6.85 4.37 -14.25
CA ALA A 108 6.88 5.83 -14.26
C ALA A 108 6.38 6.35 -15.61
N MET A 109 5.32 7.16 -15.58
CA MET A 109 4.91 7.97 -16.74
C MET A 109 5.09 9.43 -16.34
N LEU A 110 6.11 10.04 -16.93
CA LEU A 110 6.30 11.49 -17.04
C LEU A 110 5.08 12.15 -17.71
#